data_AF-A0A1G5UNC3-F1
#
_entry.id   AF-A0A1G5UNC3-F1
#
_cell.length_a   1.000
_cell.length_b   1.000
_cell.length_c   1.000
_cell.angle_alpha   90.00
_cell.angle_beta   90.00
_cell.angle_gamma   90.00
#
_symmetry.space_group_name_H-M   'P 1'
#
loop_
_entity.id
_entity.type
_entity.pdbx_description
1 polymer ?
#
loop_
_entity_poly.entity_id
_entity_poly.type
_entity_poly.pdbx_seq_one_letter_code
_entity_poly.pdbx_strand_id
1 'polypeptide(L)'
;MHGAMAEYFLDLNRERTMEGLKAALARGRKGGRPKKLSEADLEVARAMLAAGTISVAEIAKRMGVNRDTFYSYFPRARANSIAIKP
;
A
#
# COMPACT_ATOMS: atom_id res chain seq x y z
N MET A 1 -3.13 13.53 42.83
CA MET A 1 -2.53 12.20 43.04
C MET A 1 -2.90 11.15 41.99
N HIS A 2 -4.05 11.22 41.31
CA HIS A 2 -4.46 10.18 40.34
C HIS A 2 -3.80 10.27 38.95
N GLY A 3 -3.25 11.42 38.56
CA GLY A 3 -2.62 11.62 37.24
C GLY A 3 -1.34 10.81 37.01
N ALA A 4 -0.42 10.83 37.98
CA ALA A 4 0.86 10.12 37.88
C ALA A 4 0.70 8.59 37.77
N MET A 5 -0.33 8.02 38.42
CA MET A 5 -0.65 6.60 38.28
C MET A 5 -1.25 6.29 36.90
N ALA A 6 -2.11 7.16 36.37
CA ALA A 6 -2.69 6.97 35.05
C ALA A 6 -1.63 7.00 33.94
N GLU A 7 -0.65 7.90 34.03
CA GLU A 7 0.49 7.99 33.11
C GLU A 7 1.34 6.71 33.15
N TYR A 8 1.65 6.21 34.34
CA TYR A 8 2.38 4.96 34.52
C TYR A 8 1.69 3.76 33.83
N PHE A 9 0.37 3.63 33.99
CA PHE A 9 -0.37 2.54 33.34
C PHE A 9 -0.46 2.68 31.82
N LEU A 10 -0.51 3.90 31.29
CA LEU A 10 -0.48 4.14 29.84
C LEU A 10 0.86 3.71 29.24
N ASP A 11 1.96 4.06 29.89
CA ASP A 11 3.31 3.68 29.44
C ASP A 11 3.53 2.18 29.53
N LEU A 12 3.08 1.54 30.62
CA LEU A 12 3.11 0.08 30.76
C LEU A 12 2.31 -0.63 29.64
N ASN A 13 1.15 -0.09 29.27
CA ASN A 13 0.35 -0.65 28.18
C ASN A 13 1.01 -0.45 26.81
N ARG A 14 1.69 0.69 26.59
CA ARG A 14 2.47 0.93 25.37
C ARG A 14 3.62 -0.05 25.25
N GLU A 15 4.38 -0.27 26.32
CA GLU A 15 5.49 -1.23 26.36
C GLU A 15 5.02 -2.63 25.97
N ARG A 16 3.95 -3.12 26.61
CA ARG A 16 3.34 -4.43 26.28
C ARG A 16 2.88 -4.52 24.83
N THR A 17 2.31 -3.45 24.29
CA THR A 17 1.87 -3.41 22.89
C THR A 17 3.07 -3.52 21.95
N MET A 18 4.16 -2.81 22.25
CA MET A 18 5.39 -2.86 21.46
C MET A 18 6.05 -4.23 21.50
N GLU A 19 6.08 -4.89 22.66
CA GLU A 19 6.55 -6.28 22.79
C GLU A 19 5.69 -7.24 21.96
N GLY A 20 4.37 -7.09 22.02
CA GLY A 20 3.44 -7.87 21.20
C GLY A 20 3.66 -7.69 19.70
N LEU A 21 3.89 -6.45 19.25
CA LEU A 21 4.21 -6.14 17.85
C LEU A 21 5.55 -6.75 17.42
N LYS A 22 6.59 -6.68 18.27
CA LYS A 22 7.89 -7.34 18.01
C LYS A 22 7.72 -8.86 17.88
N ALA A 23 6.97 -9.48 18.79
CA ALA A 23 6.68 -10.91 18.73
C ALA A 23 5.89 -11.30 17.46
N ALA A 24 4.92 -10.48 17.04
CA ALA A 24 4.18 -10.69 15.79
C ALA A 24 5.09 -10.56 14.55
N LEU A 25 5.99 -9.58 14.54
CA LEU A 25 6.97 -9.38 13.47
C LEU A 25 7.93 -10.57 13.38
N ALA A 26 8.42 -11.09 14.51
CA ALA A 26 9.26 -12.29 14.56
C ALA A 26 8.55 -13.53 14.00
N ARG A 27 7.21 -13.60 14.12
CA ARG A 27 6.36 -14.63 13.49
C ARG A 27 6.07 -14.37 12.00
N GLY A 28 6.63 -13.31 11.42
CA GLY A 28 6.45 -12.95 10.00
C GLY A 28 5.22 -12.11 9.70
N ARG A 29 4.47 -11.63 10.71
CA ARG A 29 3.34 -10.72 10.48
C ARG A 29 3.86 -9.30 10.30
N LYS A 30 3.79 -8.78 9.07
CA LYS A 30 4.24 -7.42 8.71
C LYS A 30 3.31 -6.31 9.23
N GLY A 31 2.03 -6.61 9.50
CA GLY A 31 1.02 -5.62 9.89
C GLY A 31 0.68 -4.63 8.76
N GLY A 32 -0.12 -3.60 9.08
CA GLY A 32 -0.51 -2.54 8.14
C GLY A 32 -1.69 -2.88 7.21
N ARG A 33 -2.02 -1.95 6.32
CA ARG A 33 -3.12 -2.10 5.35
C ARG A 33 -2.71 -3.09 4.25
N PRO A 34 -3.54 -4.11 3.93
CA PRO A 34 -3.23 -5.03 2.83
C PRO A 34 -3.17 -4.29 1.50
N LYS A 35 -2.28 -4.74 0.61
CA LYS A 35 -2.22 -4.24 -0.77
C LYS A 35 -3.53 -4.57 -1.49
N LYS A 36 -4.03 -3.61 -2.27
CA LYS A 36 -5.26 -3.79 -3.06
C LYS A 36 -5.05 -4.65 -4.31
N LEU A 37 -3.85 -4.65 -4.89
CA LEU A 37 -3.51 -5.49 -6.04
C LEU A 37 -2.71 -6.70 -5.58
N SER A 38 -3.06 -7.87 -6.12
CA SER A 38 -2.26 -9.09 -6.02
C SER A 38 -1.05 -9.06 -6.97
N GLU A 39 -0.16 -10.04 -6.87
CA GLU A 39 0.98 -10.15 -7.80
C GLU A 39 0.54 -10.49 -9.22
N ALA A 40 -0.48 -11.34 -9.37
CA ALA A 40 -1.09 -11.66 -10.66
C ALA A 40 -1.69 -10.40 -11.32
N ASP A 41 -2.34 -9.56 -10.53
CA ASP A 41 -2.87 -8.27 -10.99
C ASP A 41 -1.77 -7.34 -11.51
N LEU A 42 -0.61 -7.35 -10.85
CA LEU A 42 0.54 -6.56 -11.28
C LEU A 42 1.15 -7.09 -12.58
N GLU A 43 1.14 -8.39 -12.82
CA GLU A 43 1.59 -8.98 -14.08
C GLU A 43 0.67 -8.61 -15.23
N VAL A 44 -0.64 -8.73 -15.03
CA VAL A 44 -1.64 -8.32 -16.02
C VAL A 44 -1.50 -6.83 -16.34
N ALA A 45 -1.35 -5.98 -15.31
CA ALA A 45 -1.14 -4.55 -15.50
C ALA A 45 0.17 -4.24 -16.27
N ARG A 46 1.25 -4.99 -16.02
CA ARG A 46 2.51 -4.86 -16.79
C ARG A 46 2.31 -5.22 -18.26
N ALA A 47 1.59 -6.31 -18.55
CA ALA A 47 1.30 -6.71 -19.92
C ALA A 47 0.44 -5.67 -20.66
N MET A 48 -0.57 -5.11 -20.00
CA MET A 48 -1.41 -4.04 -20.57
C MET A 48 -0.62 -2.75 -20.82
N LEU A 49 0.30 -2.40 -19.92
CA LEU A 49 1.20 -1.25 -20.13
C LEU A 49 2.17 -1.47 -21.28
N ALA A 50 2.68 -2.70 -21.47
CA ALA A 50 3.57 -3.05 -22.57
C ALA A 50 2.87 -3.05 -23.93
N ALA A 51 1.59 -3.47 -23.97
CA ALA A 51 0.79 -3.44 -25.20
C ALA A 51 0.54 -2.01 -25.69
N GLY A 52 0.48 -1.02 -24.79
CA GLY A 52 0.39 0.41 -25.14
C GLY A 52 -0.90 0.84 -25.86
N THR A 53 -1.88 -0.06 -25.99
CA THR A 53 -3.14 0.18 -26.71
C THR A 53 -4.22 0.86 -25.88
N ILE A 54 -4.15 0.77 -24.55
CA ILE A 54 -5.17 1.25 -23.61
C ILE A 54 -4.60 2.37 -22.73
N SER A 55 -5.43 3.37 -22.42
CA SER A 55 -5.01 4.46 -21.53
C SER A 55 -4.78 3.97 -20.10
N VAL A 56 -3.84 4.60 -19.38
CA VAL A 56 -3.57 4.29 -17.95
C VAL A 56 -4.83 4.45 -17.08
N ALA A 57 -5.71 5.38 -17.44
CA ALA A 57 -6.97 5.61 -16.74
C ALA A 57 -7.94 4.42 -16.86
N GLU A 58 -8.04 3.82 -18.04
CA GLU A 58 -8.90 2.65 -18.29
C GLU A 58 -8.31 1.39 -17.67
N ILE A 59 -6.99 1.21 -17.71
CA ILE A 59 -6.30 0.11 -17.01
C ILE A 59 -6.60 0.20 -15.51
N ALA A 60 -6.43 1.37 -14.90
CA ALA A 60 -6.71 1.57 -13.47
C ALA A 60 -8.18 1.27 -13.10
N LYS A 61 -9.13 1.71 -13.93
CA LYS A 61 -10.56 1.39 -13.77
C LYS A 61 -10.82 -0.12 -13.83
N ARG A 62 -10.22 -0.81 -14.80
CA ARG A 62 -10.38 -2.27 -14.96
C ARG A 62 -9.81 -3.04 -13.78
N MET A 63 -8.75 -2.52 -13.16
CA MET A 63 -8.14 -3.07 -11.95
C MET A 63 -8.82 -2.60 -10.65
N GLY A 64 -9.91 -1.82 -10.72
CA GLY A 64 -10.67 -1.36 -9.54
C GLY A 64 -9.90 -0.40 -8.63
N VAL A 65 -8.88 0.29 -9.14
CA VAL A 65 -8.05 1.24 -8.37
C VAL A 65 -8.08 2.65 -8.98
N ASN A 66 -7.87 3.65 -8.13
CA ASN A 66 -7.67 5.02 -8.61
C ASN A 66 -6.36 5.12 -9.40
N ARG A 67 -6.29 6.05 -10.36
CA ARG A 67 -5.08 6.38 -11.12
C ARG A 67 -3.87 6.66 -10.22
N ASP A 68 -4.07 7.38 -9.12
CA ASP A 68 -2.99 7.69 -8.17
C ASP A 68 -2.43 6.44 -7.49
N THR A 69 -3.34 5.52 -7.13
CA THR A 69 -2.97 4.21 -6.60
C THR A 69 -2.22 3.40 -7.66
N PHE A 70 -2.64 3.45 -8.92
CA PHE A 70 -1.97 2.79 -10.02
C PHE A 70 -0.54 3.34 -10.26
N TYR A 71 -0.35 4.65 -10.25
CA TYR A 71 0.98 5.26 -10.38
C TYR A 71 1.90 4.95 -9.20
N SER A 72 1.34 4.70 -8.01
CA SER A 72 2.11 4.25 -6.85
C SER A 72 2.73 2.86 -7.07
N TYR A 73 2.06 1.99 -7.83
CA TYR A 73 2.60 0.70 -8.25
C TYR A 73 3.50 0.80 -9.49
N PHE A 74 3.20 1.73 -10.41
CA PHE A 74 3.92 1.93 -11.67
C PHE A 74 4.39 3.38 -11.87
N PRO A 75 5.48 3.82 -11.23
CA PRO A 75 5.94 5.21 -11.31
C PRO A 75 6.30 5.63 -12.74
N ARG A 76 6.89 4.73 -13.53
CA ARG A 76 7.29 4.99 -14.92
C ARG A 76 6.09 5.20 -15.85
N ALA A 77 4.92 4.63 -15.51
CA ALA A 77 3.70 4.84 -16.29
C ALA A 77 3.21 6.30 -16.23
N ARG A 78 3.60 7.06 -15.18
CA ARG A 78 3.28 8.49 -15.06
C ARG A 78 3.96 9.31 -16.15
N ALA A 79 5.25 9.09 -16.37
CA ALA A 79 6.02 9.78 -17.40
C ALA A 79 5.48 9.48 -18.80
N ASN A 80 5.19 8.21 -19.09
CA ASN A 80 4.66 7.81 -20.40
C ASN A 80 3.24 8.36 -20.66
N SER A 81 2.40 8.46 -19.63
CA SER A 81 1.05 9.02 -19.79
C SER A 81 1.02 10.51 -20.13
N ILE A 82 2.08 11.25 -19.83
CA ILE A 82 2.23 12.67 -20.21
C ILE A 82 2.56 12.78 -21.71
N ALA A 83 3.32 11.82 -22.26
CA ALA A 83 3.74 11.80 -23.65
C ALA A 83 2.65 11.32 -24.63
N ILE A 84 1.65 10.57 -24.16
CA ILE A 84 0.59 9.97 -25.00
C ILE A 84 -0.63 10.90 -25.16
N LYS A 85 -0.69 12.02 -24.43
CA LYS A 85 -1.79 12.97 -24.57
C LYS A 85 -1.62 13.78 -25.87
N PRO A 86 -2.61 13.82 -26.78
CA PRO A 86 -2.57 14.72 -27.93
C PRO A 86 -2.55 16.19 -27.48
#